data_AF-A0A1I0FPY7-F1
#
_entry.id   AF-A0A1I0FPY7-F1
#
_cell.length_a   1.000
_cell.length_b   1.000
_cell.length_c   1.000
_cell.angle_alpha   90.00
_cell.angle_beta   90.00
_cell.angle_gamma   90.00
#
_symmetry.space_group_name_H-M   'P 1'
#
loop_
_entity.id
_entity.type
_entity.pdbx_description
1 polymer ?
#
loop_
_entity_poly.entity_id
_entity_poly.type
_entity_poly.pdbx_seq_one_letter_code
_entity_poly.pdbx_strand_id
1 'polypeptide(L)'
;MLARLHVIISSEIDKDINTVKQILLQINPEFSISPARDYQGLKEHSEFYCTFKIHENEIQSLLDKLNDDWEGEREDCICYGFNTKMFHELVYYLEFTLFD
;
A
#
# COMPACT_ATOMS: atom_id res chain seq x y z
N MET A 1 -14.94 8.62 4.07
CA MET A 1 -14.26 8.04 5.23
C MET A 1 -12.77 8.31 5.11
N LEU A 2 -12.01 8.21 6.19
CA LEU A 2 -10.54 8.32 6.13
C LEU A 2 -9.97 6.91 6.05
N ALA A 3 -9.00 6.68 5.17
CA ALA A 3 -8.32 5.40 5.05
C ALA A 3 -6.80 5.59 5.10
N ARG A 4 -6.11 4.51 5.47
CA ARG A 4 -4.66 4.40 5.42
C ARG A 4 -4.27 3.12 4.71
N LEU A 5 -3.26 3.24 3.86
CA LEU A 5 -2.53 2.11 3.29
C LEU A 5 -1.12 2.12 3.90
N HIS A 6 -0.75 1.08 4.63
CA HIS A 6 0.64 0.82 5.01
C HIS A 6 1.29 0.03 3.88
N VAL A 7 2.45 0.48 3.44
CA VAL A 7 3.18 -0.13 2.32
C VAL A 7 4.56 -0.51 2.80
N ILE A 8 4.91 -1.78 2.66
CA ILE A 8 6.28 -2.26 2.85
C ILE A 8 6.82 -2.67 1.50
N ILE A 9 8.01 -2.20 1.18
CA ILE A 9 8.71 -2.48 -0.06
C ILE A 9 10.00 -3.25 0.21
N SER A 10 10.32 -4.20 -0.67
CA SER A 10 11.57 -4.97 -0.65
C SER A 10 12.72 -4.20 -1.29
N SER A 11 12.96 -2.96 -0.84
CA SER A 11 14.11 -2.13 -1.21
C SER A 11 14.30 -0.99 -0.20
N GLU A 12 15.56 -0.61 0.02
CA GLU A 12 15.98 0.60 0.76
C GLU A 12 16.49 1.71 -0.16
N ILE A 13 16.49 1.48 -1.49
CA ILE A 13 17.03 2.42 -2.47
C ILE A 13 15.99 3.49 -2.78
N ASP A 14 16.28 4.75 -2.49
CA ASP A 14 15.38 5.91 -2.73
C ASP A 14 14.71 5.92 -4.11
N LYS A 15 15.43 5.53 -5.16
CA LYS A 15 14.91 5.47 -6.53
C LYS A 15 13.74 4.47 -6.65
N ASP A 16 13.86 3.32 -6.01
CA ASP A 16 12.84 2.27 -6.02
C ASP A 16 11.64 2.71 -5.21
N ILE A 17 11.87 3.28 -4.01
CA ILE A 17 10.83 3.85 -3.17
C ILE A 17 10.02 4.90 -3.95
N ASN A 18 10.72 5.82 -4.61
CA ASN A 18 10.10 6.88 -5.39
C ASN A 18 9.30 6.32 -6.57
N THR A 19 9.79 5.27 -7.24
CA THR A 19 9.06 4.58 -8.31
C THR A 19 7.72 4.05 -7.81
N VAL A 20 7.72 3.32 -6.69
CA VAL A 20 6.49 2.79 -6.09
C VAL A 20 5.53 3.91 -5.69
N LYS A 21 6.02 4.99 -5.08
CA LYS A 21 5.20 6.16 -4.73
C LYS A 21 4.56 6.82 -5.94
N GLN A 22 5.29 6.95 -7.05
CA GLN A 22 4.72 7.51 -8.29
C GLN A 22 3.61 6.62 -8.86
N ILE A 23 3.78 5.30 -8.84
CA ILE A 23 2.75 4.36 -9.31
C ILE A 23 1.50 4.43 -8.41
N LEU A 24 1.68 4.51 -7.09
CA LEU A 24 0.57 4.72 -6.15
C LEU A 24 -0.21 6.01 -6.45
N LEU A 25 0.47 7.10 -6.77
CA LEU A 25 -0.17 8.36 -7.18
C LEU A 25 -0.88 8.27 -8.54
N GLN A 26 -0.44 7.38 -9.45
CA GLN A 26 -1.15 7.09 -10.69
C GLN A 26 -2.42 6.25 -10.44
N ILE A 27 -2.38 5.35 -9.46
CA ILE A 27 -3.55 4.53 -9.05
C ILE A 27 -4.60 5.41 -8.36
N ASN A 28 -4.17 6.25 -7.42
CA ASN A 28 -5.00 7.23 -6.73
C ASN A 28 -4.22 8.54 -6.47
N PRO A 29 -4.55 9.64 -7.18
CA PRO A 29 -3.86 10.91 -7.00
C PRO A 29 -4.16 11.60 -5.66
N GLU A 30 -5.16 11.14 -4.90
CA GLU A 30 -5.51 11.71 -3.59
C GLU A 30 -4.65 11.16 -2.44
N PHE A 31 -3.75 10.21 -2.69
CA PHE A 31 -2.84 9.71 -1.67
C PHE A 31 -1.91 10.79 -1.13
N SER A 32 -2.02 11.06 0.18
CA SER A 32 -1.00 11.78 0.93
C SER A 32 0.02 10.77 1.48
N ILE A 33 1.22 10.77 0.90
CA ILE A 33 2.26 9.77 1.18
C ILE A 33 3.29 10.32 2.18
N SER A 34 3.55 9.58 3.25
CA SER A 34 4.57 9.93 4.24
C SER A 34 6.00 9.79 3.69
N PRO A 35 7.00 10.36 4.38
CA PRO A 35 8.39 9.93 4.22
C PRO A 35 8.51 8.42 4.41
N ALA A 36 9.46 7.80 3.71
CA ALA A 36 9.81 6.40 3.93
C ALA A 36 10.86 6.28 5.02
N ARG A 37 10.90 5.11 5.67
CA ARG A 37 11.91 4.72 6.65
C ARG A 37 12.22 3.24 6.54
N ASP A 38 13.35 2.81 7.08
CA ASP A 38 13.71 1.40 7.17
C ASP A 38 12.65 0.62 7.96
N TYR A 39 12.19 -0.49 7.39
CA TYR A 39 11.25 -1.37 8.03
C TYR A 39 11.96 -2.22 9.09
N GLN A 40 11.57 -2.07 10.35
CA GLN A 40 12.25 -2.73 11.46
C GLN A 40 12.00 -4.24 11.53
N GLY A 41 10.93 -4.74 10.89
CA GLY A 41 10.57 -6.15 10.92
C GLY A 41 11.40 -7.04 9.98
N LEU A 42 12.02 -6.46 8.95
CA LEU A 42 12.78 -7.20 7.94
C LEU A 42 13.83 -6.29 7.30
N LYS A 43 15.08 -6.75 7.23
CA LYS A 43 16.19 -6.00 6.60
C LYS A 43 15.95 -5.83 5.11
N GLU A 44 16.57 -4.81 4.51
CA GLU A 44 16.50 -4.53 3.06
C GLU A 44 15.09 -4.17 2.61
N HIS A 45 14.26 -3.70 3.56
CA HIS A 45 12.90 -3.27 3.32
C HIS A 45 12.67 -1.87 3.89
N SER A 46 11.80 -1.12 3.23
CA SER A 46 11.33 0.17 3.72
C SER A 46 9.82 0.15 3.94
N GLU A 47 9.33 1.03 4.80
CA GLU A 47 7.91 1.27 4.99
C GLU A 47 7.54 2.74 4.82
N PHE A 48 6.30 2.97 4.41
CA PHE A 48 5.64 4.27 4.44
C PHE A 48 4.12 4.10 4.48
N TYR A 49 3.41 5.21 4.69
CA TYR A 49 1.96 5.23 4.75
C TYR A 49 1.39 6.15 3.67
N CYS A 50 0.26 5.76 3.10
CA CYS A 50 -0.61 6.62 2.31
C CYS A 50 -1.87 6.89 3.13
N THR A 51 -2.30 8.15 3.23
CA THR A 51 -3.58 8.53 3.85
C THR A 51 -4.43 9.27 2.84
N PHE A 52 -5.74 8.99 2.83
CA PHE A 52 -6.64 9.52 1.82
C PHE A 52 -8.09 9.43 2.27
N LYS A 53 -8.95 10.20 1.62
CA LYS A 53 -10.40 10.04 1.75
C LYS A 53 -10.88 9.03 0.72
N ILE A 54 -11.87 8.24 1.09
CA ILE A 54 -12.49 7.27 0.17
C ILE A 54 -13.98 7.15 0.46
N HIS A 55 -14.77 6.92 -0.60
CA HIS A 55 -16.17 6.54 -0.50
C HIS A 55 -16.32 5.02 -0.46
N GLU A 56 -17.35 4.52 0.23
CA GLU A 56 -17.54 3.08 0.45
C GLU A 56 -17.61 2.27 -0.85
N ASN A 57 -18.26 2.85 -1.87
CA ASN A 57 -18.40 2.25 -3.19
C ASN A 57 -17.11 2.23 -4.02
N GLU A 58 -16.05 2.91 -3.59
CA GLU A 58 -14.75 2.96 -4.27
C GLU A 58 -13.73 2.01 -3.65
N ILE A 59 -13.98 1.51 -2.43
CA ILE A 59 -13.03 0.66 -1.67
C ILE A 59 -12.61 -0.54 -2.49
N GLN A 60 -13.56 -1.34 -2.98
CA GLN A 60 -13.24 -2.56 -3.73
C GLN A 60 -12.44 -2.25 -5.01
N SER A 61 -12.83 -1.20 -5.75
CA SER A 61 -12.12 -0.78 -6.97
C SER A 61 -10.68 -0.37 -6.70
N LEU A 62 -10.41 0.24 -5.53
CA LEU A 62 -9.05 0.55 -5.11
C LEU A 62 -8.27 -0.72 -4.74
N LEU A 63 -8.87 -1.60 -3.93
CA LEU A 63 -8.24 -2.84 -3.49
C LEU A 63 -7.86 -3.73 -4.69
N ASP A 64 -8.75 -3.87 -5.68
CA ASP A 64 -8.54 -4.65 -6.91
C ASP A 64 -7.39 -4.10 -7.78
N LYS A 65 -7.11 -2.79 -7.71
CA LYS A 65 -5.97 -2.17 -8.42
C LYS A 65 -4.65 -2.40 -7.70
N LEU A 66 -4.69 -2.55 -6.38
CA LEU A 66 -3.50 -2.71 -5.54
C LEU A 66 -3.05 -4.17 -5.49
N ASN A 67 -3.99 -5.10 -5.41
CA ASN A 67 -3.72 -6.52 -5.31
C ASN A 67 -4.95 -7.38 -5.66
N ASP A 68 -4.76 -8.63 -6.04
CA ASP A 68 -5.83 -9.55 -6.47
C ASP A 68 -6.40 -10.45 -5.37
N ASP A 69 -5.75 -10.54 -4.22
CA ASP A 69 -6.16 -11.42 -3.11
C ASP A 69 -5.86 -10.81 -1.73
N TRP A 70 -6.91 -10.38 -1.03
CA TRP A 70 -6.81 -9.74 0.29
C TRP A 70 -7.31 -10.67 1.38
N GLU A 71 -6.56 -10.74 2.48
CA GLU A 71 -6.95 -11.47 3.68
C GLU A 71 -7.49 -10.50 4.74
N GLY A 72 -8.69 -10.80 5.27
CA GLY A 72 -9.32 -10.00 6.32
C GLY A 72 -10.66 -9.39 5.90
N GLU A 73 -11.16 -8.48 6.73
CA GLU A 73 -12.40 -7.74 6.46
C GLU A 73 -12.11 -6.57 5.52
N ARG A 74 -13.11 -6.13 4.76
CA ARG A 74 -12.92 -5.06 3.77
C ARG A 74 -12.39 -3.76 4.39
N GLU A 75 -12.75 -3.49 5.64
CA GLU A 75 -12.33 -2.31 6.40
C GLU A 75 -10.94 -2.45 7.03
N ASP A 76 -10.43 -3.68 7.16
CA ASP A 76 -9.13 -3.99 7.77
C ASP A 76 -8.59 -5.30 7.17
N CYS A 77 -7.80 -5.17 6.10
CA CYS A 77 -7.28 -6.31 5.34
C CYS A 77 -5.81 -6.13 4.95
N ILE A 78 -5.17 -7.25 4.70
CA ILE A 78 -3.74 -7.34 4.39
C ILE A 78 -3.47 -8.24 3.19
N CYS A 79 -2.30 -8.09 2.58
CA CYS A 79 -1.77 -9.05 1.61
C CYS A 79 -0.24 -9.03 1.57
N TYR A 80 0.36 -10.12 1.11
CA TYR A 80 1.80 -10.30 0.99
C TYR A 80 2.18 -10.57 -0.48
N GLY A 81 3.26 -9.95 -0.97
CA GLY A 81 3.67 -10.09 -2.37
C GLY A 81 4.21 -11.47 -2.75
N PHE A 82 4.36 -12.39 -1.79
CA PHE A 82 4.83 -13.75 -2.03
C PHE A 82 3.74 -14.67 -2.60
N ASN A 83 2.48 -14.47 -2.21
CA ASN A 83 1.35 -15.32 -2.60
C ASN A 83 0.35 -14.62 -3.53
N THR A 84 0.49 -13.31 -3.76
CA THR A 84 -0.50 -12.51 -4.51
C THR A 84 0.14 -11.69 -5.62
N LYS A 85 -0.68 -11.17 -6.54
CA LYS A 85 -0.25 -10.28 -7.61
C LYS A 85 -0.42 -8.83 -7.22
N MET A 86 0.66 -8.25 -6.69
CA MET A 86 0.75 -6.83 -6.35
C MET A 86 0.77 -5.93 -7.59
N PHE A 87 0.38 -4.67 -7.39
CA PHE A 87 0.50 -3.61 -8.41
C PHE A 87 1.96 -3.32 -8.83
N HIS A 88 2.94 -3.72 -8.02
CA HIS A 88 4.36 -3.58 -8.33
C HIS A 88 5.19 -4.68 -7.64
N GLU A 89 6.22 -5.19 -8.34
CA GLU A 89 7.03 -6.34 -7.89
C GLU A 89 7.83 -6.09 -6.61
N LEU A 90 8.17 -4.83 -6.33
CA LEU A 90 8.90 -4.45 -5.12
C LEU A 90 7.99 -4.32 -3.88
N VAL A 91 6.67 -4.43 -4.03
CA VAL A 91 5.75 -4.33 -2.89
C VAL A 91 5.73 -5.68 -2.18
N TYR A 92 6.22 -5.69 -0.94
CA TYR A 92 6.28 -6.88 -0.10
C TYR A 92 4.98 -7.10 0.67
N TYR A 93 4.36 -6.03 1.16
CA TYR A 93 3.16 -6.10 1.99
C TYR A 93 2.32 -4.84 1.87
N LEU A 94 1.01 -5.02 1.95
CA LEU A 94 0.03 -3.96 2.10
C LEU A 94 -0.91 -4.26 3.26
N GLU A 95 -1.29 -3.20 3.98
CA GLU A 95 -2.39 -3.22 4.94
C GLU A 95 -3.29 -2.01 4.66
N PHE A 96 -4.56 -2.28 4.41
CA PHE A 96 -5.58 -1.27 4.25
C PHE A 96 -6.41 -1.20 5.54
N THR A 97 -6.52 0.00 6.10
CA THR A 97 -7.34 0.27 7.28
C THR A 97 -8.28 1.43 7.00
N LEU A 98 -9.57 1.23 7.24
CA LEU A 98 -10.60 2.27 7.22
C LEU A 98 -10.82 2.81 8.64
N PHE A 99 -10.88 4.13 8.78
CA PHE A 99 -11.21 4.81 10.02
C PHE A 99 -12.58 5.49 9.90
N ASP A 100 -13.45 5.15 10.85
CA ASP A 100 -14.75 5.81 11.09
C ASP A 100 -14.61 7.18 11.76
#